data_AF-A0A960MIV2-F1
#
_entry.id   AF-A0A960MIV2-F1
#
_cell.length_a   1.000
_cell.length_b   1.000
_cell.length_c   1.000
_cell.angle_alpha   90.00
_cell.angle_beta   90.00
_cell.angle_gamma   90.00
#
_symmetry.space_group_name_H-M   'P 1'
#
loop_
_entity.id
_entity.type
_entity.pdbx_description
1 polymer ?
#
loop_
_entity_poly.entity_id
_entity_poly.type
_entity_poly.pdbx_seq_one_letter_code
_entity_poly.pdbx_strand_id
1 'polypeptide(L)' 'MSICRSDAFKVTVFVVAVAVCGALLAPQLHALGQWALAKGWFEKGPLSSIGDSVERAQITRYFNRALQLSALLL' A
#
# COMPACT_ATOMS: atom_id res chain seq x y z
N MET A 1 -20.87 -10.90 -29.13
CA MET A 1 -19.79 -11.37 -28.23
C MET A 1 -19.70 -10.43 -27.05
N SER A 2 -20.08 -10.88 -25.86
CA SER A 2 -20.10 -10.02 -24.66
C SER A 2 -18.68 -9.80 -24.16
N ILE A 3 -18.17 -8.57 -24.25
CA ILE A 3 -16.83 -8.14 -23.82
C ILE A 3 -16.56 -8.52 -22.35
N CYS A 4 -17.60 -8.63 -21.52
CA CYS A 4 -17.51 -9.02 -20.11
C CYS A 4 -17.14 -10.50 -19.86
N ARG A 5 -17.10 -11.35 -20.90
CA ARG A 5 -16.74 -12.78 -20.77
C ARG A 5 -15.25 -13.06 -21.01
N SER A 6 -14.51 -12.10 -21.57
CA SER A 6 -13.10 -12.29 -21.88
C SER A 6 -12.25 -12.27 -20.59
N ASP A 7 -11.48 -13.33 -20.36
CA ASP A 7 -10.58 -13.42 -19.21
C ASP A 7 -9.53 -12.30 -19.21
N ALA A 8 -9.07 -11.87 -20.39
CA ALA A 8 -8.15 -10.75 -20.54
C ALA A 8 -8.76 -9.41 -20.07
N PHE A 9 -10.07 -9.22 -20.26
CA PHE A 9 -10.76 -7.99 -19.81
C PHE A 9 -10.84 -7.95 -18.28
N LYS A 10 -11.17 -9.08 -17.64
CA LYS A 10 -11.22 -9.17 -16.17
C LYS A 10 -9.86 -8.94 -15.54
N VAL A 11 -8.79 -9.51 -16.11
CA VAL A 11 -7.42 -9.28 -15.64
C VAL A 11 -7.04 -7.82 -15.78
N THR A 12 -7.39 -7.18 -16.90
CA THR A 12 -7.11 -5.75 -17.10
C THR A 12 -7.83 -4.88 -16.07
N VAL A 13 -9.12 -5.12 -15.85
CA VAL A 13 -9.91 -4.38 -14.86
C VAL A 13 -9.36 -4.61 -13.44
N PHE A 14 -8.97 -5.84 -13.12
CA PHE A 14 -8.36 -6.17 -11.83
C PHE A 14 -7.05 -5.41 -11.62
N VAL A 15 -6.14 -5.41 -12.59
CA VAL A 15 -4.85 -4.70 -12.50
C VAL A 15 -5.08 -3.20 -12.34
N VAL A 16 -6.02 -2.62 -13.10
CA VAL A 16 -6.36 -1.20 -12.99
C VAL A 16 -6.97 -0.88 -11.63
N ALA A 17 -7.88 -1.72 -11.12
CA ALA A 17 -8.50 -1.55 -9.81
C ALA A 17 -7.45 -1.62 -8.68
N VAL A 18 -6.54 -2.60 -8.74
CA VAL A 18 -5.42 -2.73 -7.78
C VAL A 18 -4.52 -1.50 -7.83
N ALA A 19 -4.20 -0.98 -9.02
CA ALA A 19 -3.36 0.21 -9.17
C ALA A 19 -4.03 1.46 -8.60
N VAL A 20 -5.32 1.65 -8.87
CA VAL A 20 -6.10 2.80 -8.35
C VAL A 20 -6.26 2.70 -6.83
N CYS A 21 -6.63 1.52 -6.30
CA CYS A 21 -6.70 1.29 -4.86
C CYS A 21 -5.35 1.50 -4.18
N GLY A 22 -4.26 0.99 -4.77
CA GLY A 22 -2.91 1.18 -4.27
C GLY A 22 -2.50 2.65 -4.24
N ALA A 23 -2.85 3.43 -5.27
CA ALA A 23 -2.59 4.86 -5.33
C ALA A 23 -3.36 5.66 -4.28
N LEU A 24 -4.59 5.27 -3.97
CA LEU A 24 -5.42 5.91 -2.94
C LEU A 24 -4.95 5.54 -1.51
N LEU A 25 -4.55 4.29 -1.30
CA LEU A 25 -4.11 3.76 0.00
C LEU A 25 -2.68 4.18 0.36
N ALA A 26 -1.79 4.34 -0.63
CA ALA A 26 -0.39 4.70 -0.42
C ALA A 26 -0.17 5.99 0.40
N PRO A 27 -0.80 7.13 0.09
CA PRO A 27 -0.61 8.35 0.88
C PRO A 27 -1.18 8.22 2.30
N GLN A 28 -2.28 7.47 2.47
CA GLN A 28 -2.88 7.22 3.79
C GLN A 28 -1.95 6.35 4.65
N LEU A 29 -1.38 5.28 4.07
CA LEU A 29 -0.41 4.40 4.73
C LEU A 29 0.89 5.14 5.09
N HIS A 30 1.37 6.01 4.20
CA HIS A 30 2.53 6.84 4.47
C HIS A 30 2.26 7.83 5.62
N ALA A 31 1.13 8.53 5.60
CA ALA A 31 0.74 9.47 6.66
C ALA A 31 0.57 8.77 8.01
N LEU A 32 -0.05 7.58 8.04
CA LEU A 32 -0.18 6.77 9.25
C LEU A 32 1.17 6.31 9.80
N GLY A 33 2.09 5.89 8.92
CA GLY A 33 3.46 5.51 9.31
C GLY A 33 4.21 6.67 9.96
N GLN A 34 4.16 7.85 9.33
CA GLN A 34 4.78 9.07 9.86
C GLN A 34 4.13 9.53 11.17
N TRP A 35 2.80 9.44 11.29
CA TRP A 35 2.08 9.77 12.52
C TRP A 35 2.44 8.85 13.68
N ALA A 36 2.54 7.54 13.43
CA ALA A 36 2.95 6.56 14.43
C ALA A 36 4.41 6.77 14.86
N LEU A 37 5.29 7.15 13.92
CA LEU A 37 6.67 7.55 14.22
C LEU A 37 6.70 8.80 15.12
N ALA A 38 5.96 9.86 14.74
CA ALA A 38 5.89 11.10 15.51
C ALA A 38 5.27 10.94 16.90
N LYS A 39 4.40 9.94 17.10
CA LYS A 39 3.82 9.57 18.39
C LYS A 39 4.78 8.77 19.28
N GLY A 40 6.00 8.49 18.82
CA GLY A 40 6.99 7.72 19.57
C GLY A 40 6.65 6.24 19.72
N TRP A 41 5.71 5.71 18.93
CA TRP A 41 5.30 4.30 19.03
C TRP A 41 6.43 3.32 18.74
N PHE A 42 7.46 3.79 18.03
CA PHE A 42 8.64 3.00 17.67
C PHE A 42 9.90 3.41 18.43
N GLU A 43 9.86 4.42 19.32
CA GLU A 43 11.07 4.93 19.98
C GLU A 43 11.65 3.97 21.03
N LYS A 44 10.83 3.10 21.63
CA LYS A 44 11.28 2.16 22.67
C LYS A 44 10.61 0.79 22.52
N GLY A 45 11.42 -0.24 22.23
CA GLY A 45 10.98 -1.63 22.16
C GLY A 45 11.55 -2.40 20.97
N PRO A 46 11.19 -3.68 20.79
CA PRO A 46 11.66 -4.52 19.67
C PRO A 46 11.22 -4.00 18.28
N LEU A 47 10.30 -3.02 18.26
CA LEU A 47 9.77 -2.39 17.05
C LEU A 47 10.56 -1.14 16.63
N SER A 48 11.66 -0.80 17.31
CA SER A 48 12.50 0.35 16.93
C SER A 48 13.13 0.23 15.55
N SER A 49 13.44 -1.00 15.13
CA SER A 49 13.90 -1.31 13.76
C SER A 49 12.86 -0.97 12.68
N ILE A 50 11.57 -0.98 13.03
CA ILE A 50 10.47 -0.58 12.15
C ILE A 50 10.40 0.94 12.06
N GLY A 51 10.64 1.66 13.16
CA GLY A 51 10.73 3.12 13.18
C GLY A 51 11.79 3.64 12.22
N ASP A 52 13.02 3.14 12.34
CA ASP A 52 14.14 3.46 11.44
C ASP A 52 13.81 3.15 9.96
N SER A 53 13.06 2.07 9.73
CA SER A 53 12.61 1.68 8.40
C SER A 53 11.50 2.58 7.86
N VAL A 54 10.64 3.12 8.72
CA VAL A 54 9.53 4.03 8.38
C VAL A 54 10.07 5.42 8.08
N GLU A 55 11.03 5.89 8.87
CA GLU A 55 11.70 7.19 8.69
C GLU A 55 12.48 7.25 7.37
N ARG A 56 13.19 6.17 7.02
CA ARG A 56 13.96 6.09 5.75
C ARG A 56 13.12 5.65 4.55
N ALA A 57 11.90 5.17 4.77
CA ALA A 57 11.07 4.65 3.68
C ALA A 57 10.48 5.77 2.84
N GLN A 58 10.82 5.75 1.55
CA GLN A 58 10.21 6.59 0.52
C GLN A 58 8.74 6.18 0.27
N ILE A 59 7.92 7.12 -0.20
CA ILE A 59 6.52 6.90 -0.60
C ILE A 59 6.37 5.69 -1.53
N THR A 60 7.35 5.44 -2.41
CA THR A 60 7.38 4.29 -3.32
C THR A 60 7.29 2.94 -2.60
N ARG A 61 7.86 2.81 -1.40
CA ARG A 61 7.78 1.58 -0.59
C ARG A 61 6.37 1.37 -0.04
N TYR A 62 5.70 2.45 0.36
CA TYR A 62 4.30 2.41 0.81
C TYR A 62 3.35 2.14 -0.34
N PHE A 63 3.63 2.67 -1.54
CA PHE A 63 2.88 2.35 -2.75
C PHE A 63 2.98 0.85 -3.10
N ASN A 64 4.16 0.25 -3.06
CA ASN A 64 4.29 -1.20 -3.28
C ASN A 64 3.52 -2.03 -2.23
N ARG A 65 3.54 -1.65 -0.96
CA ARG A 65 2.75 -2.32 0.08
C ARG A 65 1.25 -2.11 -0.10
N ALA A 66 0.83 -0.92 -0.53
CA ALA A 66 -0.55 -0.59 -0.83
C ALA A 66 -1.07 -1.38 -2.03
N LEU A 67 -0.25 -1.58 -3.07
CA LEU A 67 -0.57 -2.45 -4.20
C LEU A 67 -0.74 -3.90 -3.77
N GLN A 68 0.16 -4.43 -2.94
CA GLN A 68 0.04 -5.79 -2.40
C GLN A 68 -1.23 -5.97 -1.57
N LEU A 69 -1.55 -5.00 -0.70
CA LEU A 69 -2.80 -4.99 0.06
C LEU A 69 -4.04 -4.92 -0.85
N SER A 70 -3.99 -4.07 -1.88
CA SER A 70 -5.11 -3.93 -2.82
C SER A 70 -5.33 -5.21 -3.63
N ALA A 71 -4.26 -5.91 -4.01
CA ALA A 71 -4.32 -7.20 -4.70
C ALA A 71 -4.81 -8.36 -3.82
N LEU A 72 -4.71 -8.23 -2.48
CA LEU A 72 -5.26 -9.22 -1.54
C LEU A 72 -6.74 -8.98 -1.23
N LEU A 73 -7.19 -7.72 -1.32
CA LEU A 73 -8.55 -7.32 -0.99
C LEU A 73 -9.54 -7.47 -2.15
N LEU A 74 -9.06 -7.36 -3.39
CA LEU A 74 -9.81 -7.54 -4.63
C LEU A 74 -9.71 -8.98 -5.12
#